data_AF-A0A3M1B170-F1
#
_entry.id   AF-A0A3M1B170-F1
#
_cell.length_a   1.000
_cell.length_b   1.000
_cell.length_c   1.000
_cell.angle_alpha   90.00
_cell.angle_beta   90.00
_cell.angle_gamma   90.00
#
_symmetry.space_group_name_H-M   'P 1'
#
loop_
_entity.id
_entity.type
_entity.pdbx_description
1 polymer ?
#
loop_
_entity_poly.entity_id
_entity_poly.type
_entity_poly.pdbx_seq_one_letter_code
_entity_poly.pdbx_strand_id
1 'polypeptide(L)'
;MEGPQCDLEGTPQAEVPWCFWKETRQRRSSFPSPSFFWRGEIEYTPSSPQLQYARLTAFPRLCYAGGEGWGKIPPKGKKKPEVRLARGNDFRKLTFDDNQLARLLFGAYGENLRVFEEKIGVNLHIRGNEVLLDGPHEAQAQAEAVLKKIYDLLRKDVALYPNDVAHAIEIMLANPEVDLEEIFADTILVSSRNRSITPKSVHQKAYIDAIRTCDIVFGIGPAGTGKTYLAMAMAIASLYGKEVDRIVLARPAVEAGERLGFLPGDLIEKVNPYLRPLYDALHDMMSFEKTSHLIKQGVIEVAPIAFMRGRTLNDAFVILDEAQNATSEQMKMFLTRLGFNSKAVITGDVTQIDLEKGKVSGLIEAEEILSGIPGIAFCYFTERDVVRHPLVQKIILAYEGKGRSRKTESQEKEGGQKPQGSQEAKGVSEA
;
A
#
# COMPACT_ATOMS: atom_id res chain seq x y z
N MET A 1 63.73 29.81 17.25
CA MET A 1 63.84 31.02 18.08
C MET A 1 63.08 32.12 17.37
N GLU A 2 62.03 32.57 18.05
CA GLU A 2 61.33 33.86 18.00
C GLU A 2 61.47 34.76 16.76
N GLY A 3 60.31 35.19 16.26
CA GLY A 3 60.11 36.40 15.46
C GLY A 3 58.70 36.95 15.74
N PRO A 4 58.53 38.18 16.28
CA PRO A 4 57.27 38.65 16.86
C PRO A 4 56.46 39.65 15.98
N GLN A 5 55.16 39.75 16.30
CA GLN A 5 54.21 40.88 16.29
C GLN A 5 54.41 42.11 15.37
N CYS A 6 53.36 42.50 14.61
CA CYS A 6 52.46 43.64 14.90
C CYS A 6 51.49 43.98 13.74
N ASP A 7 50.35 44.58 14.12
CA ASP A 7 49.21 45.07 13.34
C ASP A 7 49.50 46.23 12.35
N LEU A 8 48.60 46.49 11.39
CA LEU A 8 47.98 47.80 11.08
C LEU A 8 47.07 47.80 9.82
N GLU A 9 46.17 48.79 9.81
CA GLU A 9 44.94 49.02 9.03
C GLU A 9 45.11 49.48 7.55
N GLY A 10 44.00 49.46 6.77
CA GLY A 10 43.84 50.28 5.54
C GLY A 10 42.70 49.89 4.57
N THR A 11 41.59 50.66 4.54
CA THR A 11 40.49 50.73 3.51
C THR A 11 40.93 51.55 2.25
N PRO A 12 40.15 51.85 1.15
CA PRO A 12 38.67 51.81 0.91
C PRO A 12 38.10 51.54 -0.54
N GLN A 13 36.75 51.52 -0.64
CA GLN A 13 35.79 52.06 -1.68
C GLN A 13 35.55 51.48 -3.10
N ALA A 14 34.25 51.23 -3.42
CA ALA A 14 33.40 51.77 -4.54
C ALA A 14 32.08 50.94 -4.67
N GLU A 15 30.89 51.41 -4.25
CA GLU A 15 29.84 52.22 -4.91
C GLU A 15 28.76 51.49 -5.77
N VAL A 16 27.52 51.96 -5.61
CA VAL A 16 26.15 51.47 -5.96
C VAL A 16 25.66 52.12 -7.28
N PRO A 17 24.48 51.83 -7.94
CA PRO A 17 23.12 52.04 -7.37
C PRO A 17 21.91 51.28 -7.99
N TRP A 18 20.76 51.56 -7.36
CA TRP A 18 19.35 51.19 -7.61
C TRP A 18 18.70 51.74 -8.90
N CYS A 19 17.55 51.16 -9.33
CA CYS A 19 16.36 51.92 -9.76
C CYS A 19 15.06 51.07 -9.90
N PHE A 20 13.92 51.75 -9.76
CA PHE A 20 12.53 51.30 -9.51
C PHE A 20 11.59 52.01 -10.52
N TRP A 21 10.51 51.38 -11.05
CA TRP A 21 9.25 52.00 -11.57
C TRP A 21 8.35 50.90 -12.23
N LYS A 22 7.12 50.60 -11.78
CA LYS A 22 5.76 51.23 -11.86
C LYS A 22 4.87 50.86 -13.09
N GLU A 23 3.76 50.18 -12.79
CA GLU A 23 2.37 50.21 -13.34
C GLU A 23 2.04 50.35 -14.85
N THR A 24 1.17 49.46 -15.38
CA THR A 24 -0.17 49.80 -15.95
C THR A 24 -1.00 48.58 -16.40
N ARG A 25 -2.33 48.68 -16.24
CA ARG A 25 -3.40 47.77 -16.71
C ARG A 25 -3.64 47.87 -18.23
N GLN A 26 -3.97 46.77 -18.92
CA GLN A 26 -5.17 46.68 -19.79
C GLN A 26 -5.46 45.27 -20.37
N ARG A 27 -6.74 45.05 -20.69
CA ARG A 27 -7.42 43.82 -21.16
C ARG A 27 -7.10 43.43 -22.61
N ARG A 28 -7.13 42.12 -22.93
CA ARG A 28 -8.06 41.41 -23.87
C ARG A 28 -7.43 40.19 -24.58
N SER A 29 -8.19 39.09 -24.53
CA SER A 29 -8.49 38.08 -25.58
C SER A 29 -7.41 37.19 -26.24
N SER A 30 -7.80 35.91 -26.33
CA SER A 30 -7.62 34.90 -27.42
C SER A 30 -6.31 34.11 -27.56
N PHE A 31 -6.49 32.77 -27.55
CA PHE A 31 -5.72 31.63 -28.13
C PHE A 31 -4.66 31.97 -29.21
N PRO A 32 -3.61 31.12 -29.48
CA PRO A 32 -3.68 29.66 -29.59
C PRO A 32 -2.45 28.83 -29.14
N SER A 33 -2.57 27.51 -29.28
CA SER A 33 -1.59 26.43 -29.12
C SER A 33 -0.23 26.63 -29.82
N PRO A 34 0.84 25.97 -29.35
CA PRO A 34 1.99 25.65 -30.19
C PRO A 34 2.18 24.14 -30.38
N SER A 35 2.32 23.75 -31.64
CA SER A 35 2.98 22.53 -32.10
C SER A 35 4.33 22.89 -32.75
N PHE A 36 5.18 21.86 -32.88
CA PHE A 36 6.54 21.80 -33.48
C PHE A 36 7.71 22.22 -32.55
N PHE A 37 8.90 21.62 -32.59
CA PHE A 37 9.65 20.89 -33.64
C PHE A 37 10.80 20.10 -32.97
N TRP A 38 11.14 18.89 -33.43
CA TRP A 38 12.56 18.49 -33.61
C TRP A 38 12.68 17.47 -34.75
N ARG A 39 13.72 17.70 -35.58
CA ARG A 39 14.08 17.07 -36.87
C ARG A 39 14.77 15.71 -36.62
N GLY A 40 14.54 14.67 -37.45
CA GLY A 40 15.39 14.27 -38.60
C GLY A 40 16.49 13.30 -38.11
N GLU A 41 16.79 12.12 -38.67
CA GLU A 41 16.68 11.62 -40.05
C GLU A 41 17.06 10.10 -40.08
N ILE A 42 16.84 9.41 -41.22
CA ILE A 42 17.38 8.08 -41.67
C ILE A 42 16.53 6.85 -41.24
N GLU A 43 15.96 5.96 -42.07
CA GLU A 43 16.01 5.61 -43.50
C GLU A 43 14.73 4.81 -43.85
N TYR A 44 14.26 4.86 -45.10
CA TYR A 44 13.10 4.09 -45.60
C TYR A 44 13.51 3.30 -46.84
N THR A 45 13.00 2.07 -47.00
CA THR A 45 12.45 1.44 -48.24
C THR A 45 12.26 -0.09 -48.01
N PRO A 46 11.41 -0.81 -48.79
CA PRO A 46 10.05 -1.13 -48.34
C PRO A 46 9.70 -2.63 -48.47
N SER A 47 8.71 -3.11 -47.72
CA SER A 47 7.79 -4.17 -48.19
C SER A 47 6.68 -4.42 -47.18
N SER A 48 5.48 -3.95 -47.53
CA SER A 48 4.20 -4.47 -47.02
C SER A 48 3.68 -5.48 -48.07
N PRO A 49 2.76 -6.43 -47.75
CA PRO A 49 1.41 -6.03 -47.34
C PRO A 49 0.70 -6.93 -46.29
N GLN A 50 -0.10 -6.24 -45.48
CA GLN A 50 -1.46 -6.61 -45.03
C GLN A 50 -1.66 -7.87 -44.18
N LEU A 51 -2.14 -7.65 -42.94
CA LEU A 51 -3.34 -8.34 -42.43
C LEU A 51 -3.94 -7.62 -41.20
N GLN A 52 -5.26 -7.51 -41.26
CA GLN A 52 -6.17 -6.84 -40.33
C GLN A 52 -6.27 -7.59 -39.00
N TYR A 53 -6.21 -6.88 -37.87
CA TYR A 53 -6.62 -7.42 -36.57
C TYR A 53 -8.13 -7.25 -36.39
N ALA A 54 -8.86 -8.33 -36.63
CA ALA A 54 -10.23 -8.52 -36.15
C ALA A 54 -10.21 -9.25 -34.80
N ARG A 55 -11.10 -8.81 -33.90
CA ARG A 55 -11.40 -9.35 -32.58
C ARG A 55 -11.50 -10.89 -32.58
N LEU A 56 -10.85 -11.53 -31.60
CA LEU A 56 -11.11 -12.91 -31.23
C LEU A 56 -11.47 -12.99 -29.74
N THR A 57 -12.78 -13.08 -29.49
CA THR A 57 -13.35 -13.75 -28.32
C THR A 57 -13.15 -15.26 -28.48
N ALA A 58 -12.44 -15.90 -27.54
CA ALA A 58 -12.27 -17.35 -27.52
C ALA A 58 -13.10 -17.96 -26.38
N PHE A 59 -14.05 -18.83 -26.73
CA PHE A 59 -14.61 -19.85 -25.85
C PHE A 59 -13.89 -21.19 -26.11
N PRO A 60 -13.71 -22.06 -25.11
CA PRO A 60 -12.92 -23.28 -25.27
C PRO A 60 -13.71 -24.40 -25.99
N ARG A 61 -13.05 -25.07 -26.94
CA ARG A 61 -13.51 -26.29 -27.60
C ARG A 61 -13.07 -27.51 -26.80
N LEU A 62 -14.04 -28.34 -26.42
CA LEU A 62 -13.83 -29.74 -26.05
C LEU A 62 -13.25 -30.52 -27.25
N CYS A 63 -12.21 -31.31 -26.99
CA CYS A 63 -11.65 -32.27 -27.93
C CYS A 63 -12.56 -33.49 -28.09
N TYR A 64 -12.74 -33.98 -29.32
CA TYR A 64 -13.04 -35.38 -29.61
C TYR A 64 -12.23 -35.84 -30.82
N ALA A 65 -11.63 -37.02 -30.68
CA ALA A 65 -10.74 -37.65 -31.63
C ALA A 65 -11.48 -38.58 -32.61
N GLY A 66 -10.99 -38.64 -33.86
CA GLY A 66 -10.97 -39.84 -34.70
C GLY A 66 -12.15 -40.12 -35.64
N GLY A 67 -11.82 -40.38 -36.91
CA GLY A 67 -12.58 -41.33 -37.75
C GLY A 67 -13.33 -40.77 -38.97
N GLU A 68 -12.68 -40.89 -40.14
CA GLU A 68 -13.19 -41.31 -41.46
C GLU A 68 -14.56 -40.81 -42.02
N GLY A 69 -14.54 -40.41 -43.31
CA GLY A 69 -15.64 -40.69 -44.23
C GLY A 69 -16.43 -39.48 -44.76
N TRP A 70 -16.18 -39.12 -46.02
CA TRP A 70 -17.11 -38.31 -46.81
C TRP A 70 -18.38 -39.11 -47.12
N GLY A 71 -19.56 -38.62 -46.70
CA GLY A 71 -20.82 -39.30 -47.01
C GLY A 71 -22.10 -38.56 -46.63
N LYS A 72 -22.75 -37.97 -47.64
CA LYS A 72 -24.20 -37.75 -47.80
C LYS A 72 -24.92 -36.78 -46.85
N ILE A 73 -25.54 -35.76 -47.46
CA ILE A 73 -26.57 -34.88 -46.87
C ILE A 73 -27.86 -35.69 -46.64
N PRO A 74 -28.44 -35.75 -45.43
CA PRO A 74 -29.77 -36.31 -45.21
C PRO A 74 -30.87 -35.24 -45.35
N PRO A 75 -32.14 -35.63 -45.60
CA PRO A 75 -33.17 -34.76 -46.13
C PRO A 75 -33.77 -33.80 -45.09
N LYS A 76 -34.33 -32.68 -45.58
CA LYS A 76 -35.13 -31.72 -44.83
C LYS A 76 -36.32 -32.41 -44.15
N GLY A 77 -36.46 -32.19 -42.83
CA GLY A 77 -37.72 -32.45 -42.12
C GLY A 77 -37.61 -33.41 -40.94
N LYS A 78 -36.89 -33.03 -39.87
CA LYS A 78 -37.17 -33.49 -38.50
C LYS A 78 -36.98 -32.32 -37.55
N LYS A 79 -37.98 -32.05 -36.70
CA LYS A 79 -37.97 -31.00 -35.67
C LYS A 79 -36.70 -31.17 -34.82
N LYS A 80 -35.91 -30.10 -34.67
CA LYS A 80 -34.81 -30.06 -33.70
C LYS A 80 -35.38 -30.37 -32.31
N PRO A 81 -34.67 -31.12 -31.45
CA PRO A 81 -35.08 -31.25 -30.07
C PRO A 81 -35.04 -29.85 -29.47
N GLU A 82 -36.17 -29.43 -28.92
CA GLU A 82 -36.28 -28.23 -28.12
C GLU A 82 -35.45 -28.47 -26.86
N VAL A 83 -34.18 -28.05 -26.90
CA VAL A 83 -33.38 -27.92 -25.68
C VAL A 83 -34.14 -26.88 -24.85
N ARG A 84 -34.84 -27.35 -23.81
CA ARG A 84 -35.34 -26.48 -22.74
C ARG A 84 -34.12 -25.75 -22.19
N LEU A 85 -33.88 -24.54 -22.68
CA LEU A 85 -33.14 -23.54 -21.94
C LEU A 85 -33.86 -23.40 -20.60
N ALA A 86 -33.15 -23.73 -19.52
CA ALA A 86 -33.64 -23.47 -18.17
C ALA A 86 -34.06 -21.99 -18.11
N ARG A 87 -35.36 -21.76 -17.92
CA ARG A 87 -35.95 -20.44 -17.77
C ARG A 87 -35.71 -19.98 -16.34
N GLY A 88 -35.15 -18.79 -16.19
CA GLY A 88 -35.11 -18.01 -14.95
C GLY A 88 -33.80 -17.26 -14.75
N ASN A 89 -33.50 -16.25 -15.57
CA ASN A 89 -32.68 -15.15 -15.05
C ASN A 89 -33.62 -14.35 -14.15
N ASP A 90 -33.73 -14.76 -12.89
CA ASP A 90 -34.42 -13.96 -11.87
C ASP A 90 -33.55 -12.73 -11.64
N PHE A 91 -33.92 -11.63 -12.28
CA PHE A 91 -33.30 -10.33 -12.02
C PHE A 91 -33.74 -9.86 -10.63
N ARG A 92 -32.77 -9.54 -9.78
CA ARG A 92 -33.07 -8.86 -8.52
C ARG A 92 -33.02 -7.36 -8.75
N LYS A 93 -34.07 -6.65 -8.31
CA LYS A 93 -34.19 -5.20 -8.47
C LYS A 93 -34.02 -4.51 -7.12
N LEU A 94 -33.15 -3.50 -7.08
CA LEU A 94 -32.97 -2.59 -5.96
C LEU A 94 -33.35 -1.18 -6.37
N THR A 95 -33.92 -0.43 -5.43
CA THR A 95 -34.32 0.96 -5.61
C THR A 95 -33.78 1.76 -4.43
N PHE A 96 -33.08 2.85 -4.73
CA PHE A 96 -32.54 3.78 -3.75
C PHE A 96 -33.39 5.05 -3.72
N ASP A 97 -33.79 5.51 -2.55
CA ASP A 97 -34.73 6.63 -2.38
C ASP A 97 -34.12 8.00 -2.70
N ASP A 98 -32.83 8.21 -2.43
CA ASP A 98 -32.12 9.45 -2.69
C ASP A 98 -31.28 9.34 -3.98
N ASN A 99 -31.64 10.15 -4.98
CA ASN A 99 -30.96 10.20 -6.27
C ASN A 99 -29.50 10.69 -6.19
N GLN A 100 -29.16 11.56 -5.23
CA GLN A 100 -27.81 12.06 -5.06
C GLN A 100 -26.92 10.98 -4.45
N LEU A 101 -27.38 10.33 -3.38
CA LEU A 101 -26.64 9.24 -2.74
C LEU A 101 -26.50 8.03 -3.68
N ALA A 102 -27.53 7.72 -4.46
CA ALA A 102 -27.46 6.67 -5.48
C ALA A 102 -26.38 6.97 -6.53
N ARG A 103 -26.25 8.24 -6.97
CA ARG A 103 -25.17 8.64 -7.91
C ARG A 103 -23.78 8.46 -7.31
N LEU A 104 -23.61 8.80 -6.02
CA LEU A 104 -22.34 8.59 -5.31
C LEU A 104 -22.03 7.09 -5.19
N LEU A 105 -23.03 6.27 -4.85
CA LEU A 105 -22.90 4.82 -4.77
C LEU A 105 -22.47 4.22 -6.11
N PHE A 106 -23.10 4.61 -7.21
CA PHE A 106 -22.79 4.08 -8.55
C PHE A 106 -21.46 4.58 -9.10
N GLY A 107 -20.98 5.74 -8.63
CA GLY A 107 -19.76 6.39 -9.08
C GLY A 107 -19.89 7.02 -10.47
N ALA A 108 -18.86 7.75 -10.88
CA ALA A 108 -18.86 8.41 -12.18
C ALA A 108 -18.90 7.36 -13.30
N TYR A 109 -19.86 7.48 -14.22
CA TYR A 109 -20.06 6.55 -15.34
C TYR A 109 -20.21 5.07 -14.91
N GLY A 110 -20.67 4.81 -13.69
CA GLY A 110 -20.83 3.44 -13.17
C GLY A 110 -19.52 2.75 -12.77
N GLU A 111 -18.46 3.52 -12.51
CA GLU A 111 -17.14 2.98 -12.13
C GLU A 111 -17.22 2.05 -10.91
N ASN A 112 -18.00 2.41 -9.89
CA ASN A 112 -18.12 1.60 -8.68
C ASN A 112 -18.84 0.29 -8.99
N LEU A 113 -19.87 0.31 -9.85
CA LEU A 113 -20.60 -0.90 -10.21
C LEU A 113 -19.71 -1.92 -10.93
N ARG A 114 -18.81 -1.47 -11.80
CA ARG A 114 -17.84 -2.37 -12.44
C ARG A 114 -16.97 -3.11 -11.43
N VAL A 115 -16.67 -2.50 -10.28
CA VAL A 115 -15.94 -3.17 -9.19
C VAL A 115 -16.75 -4.32 -8.61
N PHE A 116 -18.06 -4.16 -8.44
CA PHE A 116 -18.94 -5.27 -8.03
C PHE A 116 -18.99 -6.37 -9.10
N GLU A 117 -19.05 -6.00 -10.37
CA GLU A 117 -19.07 -6.97 -11.47
C GLU A 117 -17.78 -7.81 -11.49
N GLU A 118 -16.63 -7.16 -11.33
CA GLU A 118 -15.33 -7.81 -11.30
C GLU A 118 -15.12 -8.68 -10.04
N LYS A 119 -15.53 -8.23 -8.87
CA LYS A 119 -15.25 -8.91 -7.59
C LYS A 119 -16.27 -9.98 -7.19
N ILE A 120 -17.56 -9.75 -7.48
CA ILE A 120 -18.66 -10.64 -7.07
C ILE A 120 -19.10 -11.54 -8.23
N GLY A 121 -18.87 -11.13 -9.48
CA GLY A 121 -19.30 -11.90 -10.66
C GLY A 121 -20.80 -11.74 -10.97
N VAL A 122 -21.36 -10.57 -10.68
CA VAL A 122 -22.75 -10.18 -11.01
C VAL A 122 -22.73 -9.12 -12.11
N ASN A 123 -23.71 -9.07 -13.00
CA ASN A 123 -23.87 -7.95 -13.94
C ASN A 123 -24.84 -6.91 -13.34
N LEU A 124 -24.50 -5.63 -13.44
CA LEU A 124 -25.26 -4.55 -12.84
C LEU A 124 -25.73 -3.55 -13.89
N HIS A 125 -27.04 -3.33 -13.96
CA HIS A 125 -27.63 -2.37 -14.89
C HIS A 125 -28.34 -1.24 -14.13
N ILE A 126 -27.96 0.01 -14.42
CA ILE A 126 -28.56 1.19 -13.80
C ILE A 126 -29.74 1.69 -14.65
N ARG A 127 -30.84 2.03 -13.98
CA ARG A 127 -31.91 2.84 -14.55
C ARG A 127 -32.39 3.88 -13.54
N GLY A 128 -31.87 5.10 -13.65
CA GLY A 128 -32.19 6.17 -12.69
C GLY A 128 -31.58 5.87 -11.32
N ASN A 129 -32.44 5.68 -10.31
CA ASN A 129 -32.10 5.25 -8.95
C ASN A 129 -32.31 3.74 -8.71
N GLU A 130 -32.56 2.98 -9.78
CA GLU A 130 -32.75 1.55 -9.72
C GLU A 130 -31.53 0.82 -10.24
N VAL A 131 -31.20 -0.30 -9.60
CA VAL A 131 -30.14 -1.23 -10.03
C VAL A 131 -30.76 -2.60 -10.22
N LEU A 132 -30.55 -3.18 -11.40
CA LEU A 132 -30.90 -4.56 -11.72
C LEU A 132 -29.64 -5.41 -11.59
N LEU A 133 -29.71 -6.45 -10.78
CA LEU A 133 -28.68 -7.46 -10.60
C LEU A 133 -29.03 -8.71 -11.41
N ASP A 134 -28.09 -9.13 -12.25
CA ASP A 134 -28.19 -10.34 -13.06
C ASP A 134 -27.00 -11.27 -12.79
N GLY A 135 -27.26 -12.55 -12.58
CA GLY A 135 -26.23 -13.52 -12.20
C GLY A 135 -26.75 -14.59 -11.24
N PRO A 136 -25.86 -15.42 -10.65
CA PRO A 136 -26.25 -16.43 -9.66
C PRO A 136 -26.94 -15.82 -8.44
N HIS A 137 -27.96 -16.50 -7.90
CA HIS A 137 -28.76 -15.99 -6.78
C HIS A 137 -27.91 -15.61 -5.54
N GLU A 138 -26.83 -16.35 -5.28
CA GLU A 138 -25.89 -16.06 -4.19
C GLU A 138 -25.09 -14.77 -4.45
N ALA A 139 -24.55 -14.60 -5.66
CA ALA A 139 -23.84 -13.39 -6.08
C ALA A 139 -24.75 -12.16 -6.06
N GLN A 140 -26.01 -12.31 -6.50
CA GLN A 140 -27.01 -11.25 -6.39
C GLN A 140 -27.30 -10.87 -4.93
N ALA A 141 -27.41 -11.87 -4.03
CA ALA A 141 -27.65 -11.62 -2.61
C ALA A 141 -26.47 -10.91 -1.92
N GLN A 142 -25.24 -11.33 -2.24
CA GLN A 142 -24.02 -10.66 -1.75
C GLN A 142 -23.94 -9.22 -2.26
N ALA A 143 -24.12 -8.99 -3.56
CA ALA A 143 -24.08 -7.66 -4.14
C ALA A 143 -25.17 -6.74 -3.58
N GLU A 144 -26.39 -7.26 -3.35
CA GLU A 144 -27.44 -6.51 -2.67
C GLU A 144 -27.04 -6.11 -1.25
N ALA A 145 -26.52 -7.06 -0.46
CA ALA A 145 -26.12 -6.79 0.92
C ALA A 145 -25.07 -5.67 0.97
N VAL A 146 -24.04 -5.75 0.13
CA VAL A 146 -22.98 -4.74 0.05
C VAL A 146 -23.51 -3.39 -0.44
N LEU A 147 -24.33 -3.37 -1.50
CA LEU A 147 -24.92 -2.13 -2.02
C LEU A 147 -25.75 -1.41 -0.96
N LYS A 148 -26.57 -2.14 -0.20
CA LYS A 148 -27.38 -1.57 0.89
C LYS A 148 -26.50 -1.01 2.00
N LYS A 149 -25.49 -1.77 2.44
CA LYS A 149 -24.57 -1.32 3.50
C LYS A 149 -23.79 -0.05 3.10
N ILE A 150 -23.24 0.00 1.89
CA ILE A 150 -22.54 1.20 1.39
C ILE A 150 -23.51 2.38 1.27
N TYR A 151 -24.74 2.13 0.83
CA TYR A 151 -25.77 3.16 0.78
C TYR A 151 -26.13 3.72 2.17
N ASP A 152 -26.21 2.86 3.18
CA ASP A 152 -26.45 3.28 4.56
C ASP A 152 -25.28 4.10 5.13
N LEU A 153 -24.02 3.80 4.76
CA LEU A 153 -22.87 4.66 5.09
C LEU A 153 -23.01 6.06 4.49
N LEU A 154 -23.38 6.14 3.21
CA LEU A 154 -23.57 7.42 2.52
C LEU A 154 -24.72 8.24 3.12
N ARG A 155 -25.81 7.58 3.56
CA ARG A 155 -26.90 8.24 4.29
C ARG A 155 -26.49 8.83 5.63
N LYS A 156 -25.41 8.32 6.22
CA LYS A 156 -24.83 8.79 7.49
C LYS A 156 -23.69 9.79 7.30
N ASP A 157 -23.56 10.36 6.09
CA ASP A 157 -22.52 11.32 5.71
C ASP A 157 -21.08 10.78 5.84
N VAL A 158 -20.88 9.45 5.85
CA VAL A 158 -19.55 8.84 5.81
C VAL A 158 -18.96 9.05 4.41
N ALA A 159 -17.86 9.80 4.33
CA ALA A 159 -17.19 10.09 3.07
C ALA A 159 -16.49 8.83 2.52
N LEU A 160 -16.93 8.39 1.34
CA LEU A 160 -16.33 7.25 0.63
C LEU A 160 -15.62 7.71 -0.64
N TYR A 161 -14.39 7.23 -0.82
CA TYR A 161 -13.63 7.39 -2.05
C TYR A 161 -13.79 6.15 -2.96
N PRO A 162 -13.49 6.22 -4.26
CA PRO A 162 -13.69 5.08 -5.18
C PRO A 162 -13.02 3.78 -4.72
N ASN A 163 -11.82 3.86 -4.12
CA ASN A 163 -11.14 2.67 -3.58
C ASN A 163 -11.84 2.07 -2.35
N ASP A 164 -12.63 2.86 -1.61
CA ASP A 164 -13.32 2.40 -0.40
C ASP A 164 -14.45 1.43 -0.74
N VAL A 165 -15.08 1.59 -1.91
CA VAL A 165 -16.07 0.64 -2.42
C VAL A 165 -15.42 -0.73 -2.66
N ALA A 166 -14.23 -0.74 -3.25
CA ALA A 166 -13.49 -1.97 -3.51
C ALA A 166 -13.12 -2.71 -2.21
N HIS A 167 -12.79 -1.96 -1.16
CA HIS A 167 -12.49 -2.51 0.17
C HIS A 167 -13.75 -2.95 0.92
N ALA A 168 -14.85 -2.20 0.85
CA ALA A 168 -16.13 -2.58 1.43
C ALA A 168 -16.63 -3.92 0.88
N ILE A 169 -16.49 -4.14 -0.43
CA ILE A 169 -16.80 -5.44 -1.06
C ILE A 169 -15.90 -6.55 -0.49
N GLU A 170 -14.58 -6.34 -0.39
CA GLU A 170 -13.64 -7.34 0.14
C GLU A 170 -13.95 -7.72 1.59
N ILE A 171 -14.24 -6.73 2.44
CA ILE A 171 -14.58 -6.94 3.85
C ILE A 171 -15.85 -7.79 3.95
N MET A 172 -16.89 -7.45 3.18
CA MET A 172 -18.18 -8.15 3.24
C MET A 172 -18.13 -9.56 2.63
N LEU A 173 -17.31 -9.77 1.59
CA LEU A 173 -17.08 -11.11 1.04
C LEU A 173 -16.32 -12.01 2.02
N ALA A 174 -15.42 -11.45 2.83
CA ALA A 174 -14.70 -12.20 3.85
C ALA A 174 -15.57 -12.50 5.08
N ASN A 175 -16.40 -11.54 5.51
CA ASN A 175 -17.32 -11.70 6.63
C ASN A 175 -18.59 -10.85 6.44
N PRO A 176 -19.72 -11.46 6.02
CA PRO A 176 -20.98 -10.76 5.73
C PRO A 176 -21.62 -10.02 6.92
N GLU A 177 -21.29 -10.40 8.15
CA GLU A 177 -21.90 -9.84 9.37
C GLU A 177 -21.16 -8.60 9.91
N VAL A 178 -20.03 -8.21 9.28
CA VAL A 178 -19.24 -7.06 9.73
C VAL A 178 -20.04 -5.77 9.58
N ASP A 179 -20.00 -4.92 10.61
CA ASP A 179 -20.50 -3.57 10.49
C ASP A 179 -19.48 -2.67 9.79
N LEU A 180 -19.76 -2.32 8.53
CA LEU A 180 -18.91 -1.42 7.76
C LEU A 180 -18.85 -0.01 8.37
N GLU A 181 -19.88 0.40 9.13
CA GLU A 181 -19.90 1.70 9.77
C GLU A 181 -18.84 1.80 10.85
N GLU A 182 -18.72 0.77 11.70
CA GLU A 182 -17.67 0.72 12.72
C GLU A 182 -16.28 0.88 12.11
N ILE A 183 -16.05 0.40 10.88
CA ILE A 183 -14.77 0.53 10.19
C ILE A 183 -14.63 1.91 9.55
N PHE A 184 -15.52 2.27 8.62
CA PHE A 184 -15.32 3.46 7.78
C PHE A 184 -15.67 4.78 8.49
N ALA A 185 -16.51 4.76 9.51
CA ALA A 185 -16.77 5.94 10.32
C ALA A 185 -15.61 6.28 11.26
N ASP A 186 -14.68 5.35 11.50
CA ASP A 186 -13.54 5.55 12.37
C ASP A 186 -12.47 6.45 11.73
N THR A 187 -12.77 7.75 11.71
CA THR A 187 -11.97 8.76 11.05
C THR A 187 -10.92 9.34 11.99
N ILE A 188 -9.65 9.21 11.60
CA ILE A 188 -8.55 9.96 12.18
C ILE A 188 -8.50 11.33 11.49
N LEU A 189 -8.88 12.37 12.22
CA LEU A 189 -8.88 13.75 11.71
C LEU A 189 -7.48 14.34 11.78
N VAL A 190 -6.92 14.70 10.61
CA VAL A 190 -5.62 15.36 10.50
C VAL A 190 -5.76 16.78 9.95
N SER A 191 -5.27 17.76 10.70
CA SER A 191 -5.71 19.16 10.66
C SER A 191 -5.25 20.01 9.45
N SER A 192 -4.43 19.49 8.53
CA SER A 192 -3.78 20.39 7.54
C SER A 192 -4.49 20.49 6.19
N ARG A 193 -5.28 19.48 5.80
CA ARG A 193 -5.98 19.46 4.50
C ARG A 193 -7.42 18.95 4.58
N ASN A 194 -7.96 18.79 5.78
CA ASN A 194 -9.27 18.17 6.01
C ASN A 194 -9.41 16.79 5.35
N ARG A 195 -8.29 16.10 5.10
CA ARG A 195 -8.29 14.72 4.62
C ARG A 195 -8.45 13.82 5.83
N SER A 196 -9.61 13.19 5.91
CA SER A 196 -9.88 12.08 6.82
C SER A 196 -9.00 10.88 6.45
N ILE A 197 -8.29 10.34 7.44
CA ILE A 197 -7.63 9.05 7.30
C ILE A 197 -8.55 8.04 7.97
N THR A 198 -9.11 7.10 7.19
CA THR A 198 -9.98 6.03 7.72
C THR A 198 -9.31 4.68 7.49
N PRO A 199 -9.53 3.69 8.37
CA PRO A 199 -9.12 2.33 8.07
C PRO A 199 -9.88 1.82 6.85
N LYS A 200 -9.21 0.93 6.12
CA LYS A 200 -9.67 0.28 4.88
C LYS A 200 -9.76 -1.23 5.03
N SER A 201 -9.41 -1.78 6.19
CA SER A 201 -9.54 -3.19 6.51
C SER A 201 -9.88 -3.40 7.99
N VAL A 202 -10.39 -4.59 8.32
CA VAL A 202 -10.68 -5.01 9.70
C VAL A 202 -9.41 -4.99 10.56
N HIS A 203 -8.27 -5.44 10.03
CA HIS A 203 -7.00 -5.41 10.76
C HIS A 203 -6.50 -3.98 11.01
N GLN A 204 -6.69 -3.06 10.05
CA GLN A 204 -6.38 -1.64 10.25
C GLN A 204 -7.25 -1.03 11.35
N LYS A 205 -8.55 -1.36 11.39
CA LYS A 205 -9.45 -0.92 12.47
C LYS A 205 -9.00 -1.45 13.83
N ALA A 206 -8.76 -2.76 13.94
CA ALA A 206 -8.29 -3.38 15.17
C ALA A 206 -6.95 -2.78 15.65
N TYR A 207 -6.06 -2.44 14.72
CA TYR A 207 -4.81 -1.77 15.03
C TYR A 207 -4.99 -0.35 15.57
N ILE A 208 -5.87 0.45 14.97
CA ILE A 208 -6.22 1.79 15.47
C ILE A 208 -6.81 1.71 16.87
N ASP A 209 -7.70 0.74 17.11
CA ASP A 209 -8.31 0.54 18.42
C ASP A 209 -7.28 0.12 19.48
N ALA A 210 -6.39 -0.80 19.13
CA ALA A 210 -5.30 -1.19 20.00
C ALA A 210 -4.43 0.02 20.38
N ILE A 211 -4.11 0.91 19.44
CA ILE A 211 -3.34 2.13 19.72
C ILE A 211 -4.05 3.03 20.74
N ARG A 212 -5.38 3.13 20.68
CA ARG A 212 -6.16 3.91 21.65
C ARG A 212 -6.13 3.28 23.04
N THR A 213 -6.31 1.97 23.13
CA THR A 213 -6.53 1.28 24.41
C THR A 213 -5.26 0.79 25.10
N CYS A 214 -4.18 0.58 24.37
CA CYS A 214 -2.93 0.01 24.89
C CYS A 214 -1.81 1.05 24.94
N ASP A 215 -0.83 0.81 25.81
CA ASP A 215 0.33 1.70 25.96
C ASP A 215 1.43 1.34 24.95
N ILE A 216 1.52 0.05 24.59
CA ILE A 216 2.48 -0.44 23.59
C ILE A 216 1.75 -1.27 22.55
N VAL A 217 1.94 -0.95 21.26
CA VAL A 217 1.31 -1.70 20.17
C VAL A 217 2.33 -2.07 19.11
N PHE A 218 2.38 -3.34 18.75
CA PHE A 218 3.18 -3.87 17.65
C PHE A 218 2.29 -4.04 16.40
N GLY A 219 2.62 -3.32 15.33
CA GLY A 219 2.01 -3.50 14.01
C GLY A 219 2.94 -4.28 13.09
N ILE A 220 2.67 -5.57 12.89
CA ILE A 220 3.55 -6.49 12.16
C ILE A 220 2.87 -6.91 10.86
N GLY A 221 3.57 -6.76 9.72
CA GLY A 221 3.11 -7.34 8.46
C GLY A 221 3.67 -6.64 7.22
N PRO A 222 3.17 -6.98 6.02
CA PRO A 222 3.78 -6.57 4.76
C PRO A 222 3.88 -5.05 4.56
N ALA A 223 4.78 -4.61 3.68
CA ALA A 223 4.87 -3.22 3.25
C ALA A 223 3.61 -2.78 2.45
N GLY A 224 3.08 -1.60 2.77
CA GLY A 224 1.89 -1.05 2.11
C GLY A 224 0.55 -1.41 2.78
N THR A 225 0.59 -2.05 3.95
CA THR A 225 -0.58 -2.33 4.79
C THR A 225 -1.05 -1.13 5.63
N GLY A 226 -0.30 -0.02 5.59
CA GLY A 226 -0.65 1.22 6.29
C GLY A 226 -0.17 1.30 7.74
N LYS A 227 0.50 0.28 8.30
CA LYS A 227 0.96 0.24 9.70
C LYS A 227 1.62 1.54 10.19
N THR A 228 2.71 1.98 9.57
CA THR A 228 3.44 3.20 9.95
C THR A 228 2.61 4.47 9.69
N TYR A 229 1.88 4.51 8.58
CA TYR A 229 1.06 5.66 8.20
C TYR A 229 -0.09 5.90 9.19
N LEU A 230 -0.79 4.83 9.60
CA LEU A 230 -1.86 4.90 10.59
C LEU A 230 -1.32 5.23 11.98
N ALA A 231 -0.16 4.67 12.38
CA ALA A 231 0.49 5.02 13.63
C ALA A 231 0.83 6.52 13.70
N MET A 232 1.39 7.07 12.63
CA MET A 232 1.70 8.51 12.53
C MET A 232 0.44 9.37 12.55
N ALA A 233 -0.63 8.95 11.88
CA ALA A 233 -1.91 9.65 11.93
C ALA A 233 -2.45 9.71 13.37
N MET A 234 -2.39 8.59 14.11
CA MET A 234 -2.79 8.53 15.51
C MET A 234 -1.91 9.39 16.41
N ALA A 235 -0.59 9.42 16.18
CA ALA A 235 0.33 10.27 16.93
C ALA A 235 0.00 11.77 16.75
N ILE A 236 -0.26 12.18 15.50
CA ILE A 236 -0.63 13.57 15.19
C ILE A 236 -1.99 13.91 15.78
N ALA A 237 -2.96 13.00 15.73
CA ALA A 237 -4.27 13.20 16.36
C ALA A 237 -4.13 13.36 17.88
N SER A 238 -3.31 12.51 18.54
CA SER A 238 -3.04 12.59 19.99
C SER A 238 -2.37 13.91 20.36
N LEU A 239 -1.43 14.39 19.55
CA LEU A 239 -0.76 15.69 19.75
C LEU A 239 -1.76 16.86 19.63
N TYR A 240 -2.61 16.87 18.60
CA TYR A 240 -3.62 17.93 18.45
C TYR A 240 -4.74 17.85 19.49
N GLY A 241 -5.06 16.64 19.94
CA GLY A 241 -5.96 16.37 21.07
C GLY A 241 -5.38 16.75 22.43
N LYS A 242 -4.09 17.12 22.49
CA LYS A 242 -3.33 17.40 23.72
C LYS A 242 -3.30 16.23 24.70
N GLU A 243 -3.36 15.01 24.18
CA GLU A 243 -3.15 13.79 24.96
C GLU A 243 -1.67 13.58 25.24
N VAL A 244 -0.81 14.03 24.32
CA VAL A 244 0.64 14.04 24.42
C VAL A 244 1.18 15.42 24.03
N ASP A 245 2.36 15.76 24.54
CA ASP A 245 3.03 17.04 24.26
C ASP A 245 4.03 16.94 23.08
N ARG A 246 4.47 15.72 22.75
CA ARG A 246 5.47 15.50 21.70
C ARG A 246 5.31 14.17 20.97
N ILE A 247 5.85 14.12 19.76
CA ILE A 247 5.96 12.92 18.94
C ILE A 247 7.45 12.61 18.71
N VAL A 248 7.83 11.35 18.90
CA VAL A 248 9.20 10.88 18.63
C VAL A 248 9.15 9.75 17.62
N LEU A 249 9.68 9.99 16.43
CA LEU A 249 9.79 9.00 15.36
C LEU A 249 11.23 8.47 15.31
N ALA A 250 11.38 7.18 15.57
CA ALA A 250 12.64 6.48 15.57
C ALA A 250 12.71 5.43 14.47
N ARG A 251 13.89 5.23 13.90
CA ARG A 251 14.18 4.14 12.96
C ARG A 251 15.56 3.54 13.23
N PRO A 252 15.74 2.22 13.20
CA PRO A 252 17.08 1.61 13.25
C PRO A 252 17.90 2.01 12.01
N ALA A 253 19.16 2.37 12.21
CA ALA A 253 20.08 2.54 11.09
C ALA A 253 20.53 1.16 10.63
N VAL A 254 20.35 0.87 9.33
CA VAL A 254 20.78 -0.38 8.72
C VAL A 254 21.68 -0.08 7.55
N GLU A 255 22.81 -0.76 7.49
CA GLU A 255 23.72 -0.70 6.36
C GLU A 255 23.16 -1.56 5.21
N ALA A 256 22.09 -1.08 4.57
CA ALA A 256 21.51 -1.73 3.40
C ALA A 256 22.42 -1.50 2.18
N GLY A 257 23.46 -2.33 2.03
CA GLY A 257 24.27 -2.45 0.82
C GLY A 257 25.46 -1.49 0.68
N GLU A 258 25.45 -0.34 1.34
CA GLU A 258 26.60 0.57 1.46
C GLU A 258 26.94 0.76 2.94
N ARG A 259 28.22 0.60 3.33
CA ARG A 259 28.61 0.88 4.72
C ARG A 259 28.33 2.36 4.99
N LEU A 260 27.71 2.67 6.12
CA LEU A 260 27.36 4.04 6.52
C LEU A 260 28.60 4.97 6.47
N GLY A 261 29.81 4.39 6.59
CA GLY A 261 31.09 5.08 6.44
C GLY A 261 31.39 5.72 5.07
N PHE A 262 30.72 5.34 3.98
CA PHE A 262 31.06 5.83 2.61
C PHE A 262 30.30 7.07 2.15
N LEU A 263 29.21 7.45 2.82
CA LEU A 263 28.53 8.71 2.50
C LEU A 263 29.37 9.90 3.00
N PRO A 264 29.67 10.92 2.17
CA PRO A 264 30.33 12.13 2.64
C PRO A 264 29.38 12.94 3.55
N GLY A 265 29.92 13.66 4.53
CA GLY A 265 29.14 14.50 5.45
C GLY A 265 29.27 14.12 6.92
N ASP A 266 28.57 14.86 7.78
CA ASP A 266 28.48 14.55 9.21
C ASP A 266 27.60 13.31 9.48
N LEU A 267 27.64 12.76 10.69
CA LEU A 267 26.88 11.54 11.02
C LEU A 267 25.36 11.70 10.79
N ILE A 268 24.83 12.92 10.89
CA ILE A 268 23.40 13.20 10.73
C ILE A 268 23.05 13.21 9.23
N GLU A 269 23.85 13.86 8.39
CA GLU A 269 23.72 13.88 6.94
C GLU A 269 23.74 12.48 6.34
N LYS A 270 24.53 11.56 6.91
CA LYS A 270 24.59 10.17 6.46
C LYS A 270 23.36 9.35 6.83
N VAL A 271 22.68 9.67 7.94
CA VAL A 271 21.50 8.90 8.40
C VAL A 271 20.19 9.49 7.87
N ASN A 272 20.19 10.77 7.51
CA ASN A 272 19.03 11.47 6.95
C ASN A 272 18.31 10.76 5.78
N PRO A 273 19.00 10.12 4.81
CA PRO A 273 18.33 9.38 3.74
C PRO A 273 17.38 8.28 4.25
N TYR A 274 17.75 7.59 5.33
CA TYR A 274 16.94 6.51 5.91
C TYR A 274 15.71 7.04 6.67
N LEU A 275 15.78 8.27 7.16
CA LEU A 275 14.68 8.94 7.87
C LEU A 275 13.71 9.65 6.92
N ARG A 276 14.10 9.90 5.66
CA ARG A 276 13.31 10.63 4.66
C ARG A 276 11.85 10.13 4.52
N PRO A 277 11.57 8.81 4.47
CA PRO A 277 10.18 8.34 4.37
C PRO A 277 9.27 8.82 5.52
N LEU A 278 9.82 9.03 6.72
CA LEU A 278 9.07 9.57 7.86
C LEU A 278 8.77 11.06 7.66
N TYR A 279 9.71 11.84 7.12
CA TYR A 279 9.47 13.24 6.77
C TYR A 279 8.40 13.39 5.68
N ASP A 280 8.48 12.54 4.64
CA ASP A 280 7.50 12.56 3.54
C ASP A 280 6.08 12.26 4.06
N ALA A 281 5.93 11.24 4.91
CA ALA A 281 4.65 10.89 5.52
C ALA A 281 4.10 12.01 6.43
N LEU A 282 4.97 12.74 7.16
CA LEU A 282 4.54 13.93 7.91
C LEU A 282 4.03 15.03 6.98
N HIS A 283 4.65 15.25 5.82
CA HIS A 283 4.24 16.27 4.85
C HIS A 283 2.96 15.89 4.08
N ASP A 284 2.62 14.61 4.00
CA ASP A 284 1.33 14.16 3.49
C ASP A 284 0.18 14.49 4.44
N MET A 285 0.46 14.45 5.75
CA MET A 285 -0.50 14.66 6.84
C MET A 285 -0.59 16.13 7.27
N MET A 286 0.52 16.86 7.20
CA MET A 286 0.68 18.23 7.71
C MET A 286 1.26 19.16 6.65
N SER A 287 0.94 20.46 6.70
CA SER A 287 1.55 21.42 5.77
C SER A 287 3.05 21.51 6.03
N PHE A 288 3.83 21.77 4.97
CA PHE A 288 5.28 21.84 5.06
C PHE A 288 5.76 22.85 6.10
N GLU A 289 5.13 24.04 6.18
CA GLU A 289 5.51 25.05 7.16
C GLU A 289 5.23 24.58 8.60
N LYS A 290 4.07 23.97 8.83
CA LYS A 290 3.68 23.46 10.15
C LYS A 290 4.62 22.33 10.61
N THR A 291 4.86 21.34 9.75
CA THR A 291 5.78 20.24 10.05
C THR A 291 7.17 20.77 10.39
N SER A 292 7.71 21.67 9.56
CA SER A 292 9.03 22.27 9.79
C SER A 292 9.10 23.06 11.09
N HIS A 293 8.02 23.76 11.46
CA HIS A 293 7.94 24.52 12.70
C HIS A 293 7.97 23.61 13.93
N LEU A 294 7.14 22.56 13.95
CA LEU A 294 7.08 21.62 15.07
C LEU A 294 8.39 20.85 15.25
N ILE A 295 9.05 20.50 14.16
CA ILE A 295 10.36 19.84 14.20
C ILE A 295 11.42 20.77 14.80
N LYS A 296 11.47 22.03 14.35
CA LYS A 296 12.41 23.04 14.91
C LYS A 296 12.18 23.31 16.41
N GLN A 297 10.94 23.21 16.87
CA GLN A 297 10.60 23.37 18.28
C GLN A 297 10.88 22.11 19.12
N GLY A 298 11.21 20.97 18.48
CA GLY A 298 11.37 19.68 19.16
C GLY A 298 10.06 19.03 19.60
N VAL A 299 8.91 19.54 19.13
CA VAL A 299 7.60 18.90 19.37
C VAL A 299 7.48 17.61 18.56
N ILE A 300 8.00 17.59 17.34
CA ILE A 300 8.17 16.37 16.55
C ILE A 300 9.66 16.12 16.37
N GLU A 301 10.15 14.99 16.89
CA GLU A 301 11.54 14.57 16.72
C GLU A 301 11.60 13.40 15.74
N VAL A 302 12.49 13.47 14.76
CA VAL A 302 12.80 12.35 13.85
C VAL A 302 14.27 12.00 14.00
N ALA A 303 14.56 10.82 14.53
CA ALA A 303 15.93 10.47 14.93
C ALA A 303 16.25 8.98 14.77
N PRO A 304 17.53 8.60 14.69
CA PRO A 304 17.94 7.20 14.78
C PRO A 304 17.65 6.61 16.16
N ILE A 305 17.37 5.30 16.23
CA ILE A 305 17.06 4.61 17.51
C ILE A 305 18.13 4.83 18.58
N ALA A 306 19.41 4.98 18.21
CA ALA A 306 20.52 5.21 19.13
C ALA A 306 20.35 6.47 19.99
N PHE A 307 19.63 7.48 19.50
CA PHE A 307 19.36 8.74 20.21
C PHE A 307 18.36 8.55 21.35
N MET A 308 17.71 7.39 21.46
CA MET A 308 16.81 7.05 22.57
C MET A 308 17.56 6.66 23.83
N ARG A 309 18.85 6.35 23.74
CA ARG A 309 19.66 5.90 24.88
C ARG A 309 19.71 6.96 25.98
N GLY A 310 19.44 6.53 27.23
CA GLY A 310 19.48 7.41 28.40
C GLY A 310 18.31 8.39 28.51
N ARG A 311 17.32 8.33 27.61
CA ARG A 311 16.13 9.16 27.67
C ARG A 311 15.03 8.49 28.50
N THR A 312 14.13 9.32 29.02
CA THR A 312 12.81 8.90 29.49
C THR A 312 11.79 9.73 28.73
N LEU A 313 10.89 9.05 28.03
CA LEU A 313 9.93 9.67 27.12
C LEU A 313 8.58 9.79 27.84
N ASN A 314 8.42 10.81 28.68
CA ASN A 314 7.12 11.20 29.25
C ASN A 314 6.32 12.05 28.26
N ASP A 315 4.99 12.01 28.40
CA ASP A 315 4.00 12.81 27.67
C ASP A 315 4.25 12.76 26.15
N ALA A 316 4.58 11.57 25.65
CA ALA A 316 5.08 11.36 24.29
C ALA A 316 4.36 10.24 23.55
N PHE A 317 4.10 10.46 22.26
CA PHE A 317 3.77 9.38 21.34
C PHE A 317 5.02 8.98 20.58
N VAL A 318 5.50 7.76 20.81
CA VAL A 318 6.77 7.26 20.28
C VAL A 318 6.50 6.20 19.22
N ILE A 319 7.10 6.32 18.04
CA ILE A 319 6.98 5.33 16.96
C ILE A 319 8.36 4.79 16.63
N LEU A 320 8.52 3.47 16.64
CA LEU A 320 9.70 2.79 16.10
C LEU A 320 9.33 2.12 14.77
N ASP A 321 9.80 2.69 13.66
CA ASP A 321 9.57 2.17 12.32
C ASP A 321 10.70 1.24 11.85
N GLU A 322 10.36 0.31 10.95
CA GLU A 322 11.24 -0.79 10.49
C GLU A 322 11.89 -1.57 11.64
N ALA A 323 11.11 -1.87 12.67
CA ALA A 323 11.59 -2.49 13.89
C ALA A 323 12.19 -3.89 13.70
N GLN A 324 11.89 -4.57 12.58
CA GLN A 324 12.53 -5.84 12.24
C GLN A 324 14.06 -5.73 12.13
N ASN A 325 14.54 -4.51 11.89
CA ASN A 325 15.94 -4.17 11.76
C ASN A 325 16.59 -3.66 13.06
N ALA A 326 15.86 -3.71 14.18
CA ALA A 326 16.44 -3.49 15.50
C ALA A 326 16.99 -4.82 16.06
N THR A 327 18.13 -4.76 16.75
CA THR A 327 18.59 -5.91 17.56
C THR A 327 17.76 -6.05 18.84
N SER A 328 17.84 -7.22 19.47
CA SER A 328 17.32 -7.51 20.81
C SER A 328 17.65 -6.42 21.84
N GLU A 329 18.92 -6.03 21.91
CA GLU A 329 19.40 -5.00 22.84
C GLU A 329 18.80 -3.64 22.55
N GLN A 330 18.68 -3.28 21.26
CA GLN A 330 18.08 -2.04 20.81
C GLN A 330 16.58 -1.98 21.11
N MET A 331 15.86 -3.07 20.88
CA MET A 331 14.43 -3.18 21.21
C MET A 331 14.19 -3.02 22.71
N LYS A 332 14.93 -3.78 23.54
CA LYS A 332 14.86 -3.64 25.00
C LYS A 332 15.23 -2.24 25.47
N MET A 333 16.27 -1.65 24.88
CA MET A 333 16.67 -0.29 25.17
C MET A 333 15.54 0.70 24.88
N PHE A 334 14.90 0.59 23.71
CA PHE A 334 13.81 1.46 23.27
C PHE A 334 12.56 1.33 24.14
N LEU A 335 12.06 0.10 24.35
CA LEU A 335 10.84 -0.15 25.13
C LEU A 335 10.97 0.32 26.58
N THR A 336 12.17 0.22 27.17
CA THR A 336 12.43 0.71 28.54
C THR A 336 12.61 2.23 28.64
N ARG A 337 12.50 2.99 27.55
CA ARG A 337 12.50 4.46 27.61
C ARG A 337 11.10 5.04 27.78
N LEU A 338 10.04 4.23 27.63
CA LEU A 338 8.67 4.71 27.74
C LEU A 338 8.40 5.24 29.16
N GLY A 339 7.99 6.51 29.24
CA GLY A 339 7.69 7.20 30.49
C GLY A 339 6.20 7.22 30.81
N PHE A 340 5.81 8.05 31.79
CA PHE A 340 4.42 8.24 32.15
C PHE A 340 3.65 8.99 31.06
N ASN A 341 2.35 8.70 30.95
CA ASN A 341 1.43 9.33 29.99
C ASN A 341 1.96 9.28 28.54
N SER A 342 2.56 8.16 28.17
CA SER A 342 3.17 7.96 26.86
C SER A 342 2.67 6.69 26.21
N LYS A 343 2.67 6.68 24.90
CA LYS A 343 2.34 5.51 24.07
C LYS A 343 3.51 5.18 23.15
N ALA A 344 3.73 3.90 22.90
CA ALA A 344 4.69 3.41 21.93
C ALA A 344 4.01 2.56 20.86
N VAL A 345 4.34 2.83 19.60
CA VAL A 345 3.90 2.00 18.47
C VAL A 345 5.13 1.51 17.71
N ILE A 346 5.25 0.20 17.57
CA ILE A 346 6.39 -0.46 16.94
C ILE A 346 5.90 -1.08 15.64
N THR A 347 6.44 -0.66 14.51
CA THR A 347 6.02 -1.14 13.18
C THR A 347 7.14 -1.89 12.50
N GLY A 348 6.81 -3.03 11.87
CA GLY A 348 7.81 -3.80 11.16
C GLY A 348 7.25 -4.88 10.23
N ASP A 349 8.14 -5.47 9.46
CA ASP A 349 7.87 -6.60 8.56
C ASP A 349 8.90 -7.70 8.77
N VAL A 350 8.51 -8.78 9.44
CA VAL A 350 9.41 -9.92 9.76
C VAL A 350 9.95 -10.63 8.51
N THR A 351 9.37 -10.38 7.33
CA THR A 351 9.88 -10.95 6.06
C THR A 351 11.02 -10.14 5.44
N GLN A 352 11.26 -8.91 5.93
CA GLN A 352 12.23 -7.95 5.38
C GLN A 352 13.32 -7.62 6.42
N ILE A 353 13.97 -8.64 6.97
CA ILE A 353 15.07 -8.48 7.93
C ILE A 353 16.38 -8.23 7.19
N ASP A 354 16.94 -7.04 7.38
CA ASP A 354 18.20 -6.58 6.78
C ASP A 354 19.38 -6.66 7.78
N LEU A 355 19.19 -7.34 8.91
CA LEU A 355 20.25 -7.54 9.91
C LEU A 355 21.38 -8.44 9.39
N GLU A 356 22.59 -8.21 9.90
CA GLU A 356 23.74 -9.09 9.64
C GLU A 356 23.43 -10.54 10.00
N LYS A 357 23.95 -11.48 9.20
CA LYS A 357 23.75 -12.91 9.42
C LYS A 357 24.16 -13.33 10.83
N GLY A 358 23.24 -13.95 11.56
CA GLY A 358 23.45 -14.46 12.91
C GLY A 358 22.93 -13.53 14.03
N LYS A 359 22.49 -12.31 13.71
CA LYS A 359 21.77 -11.46 14.68
C LYS A 359 20.28 -11.80 14.68
N VAL A 360 19.71 -11.91 15.87
CA VAL A 360 18.27 -12.09 16.08
C VAL A 360 17.58 -10.73 15.97
N SER A 361 16.44 -10.69 15.28
CA SER A 361 15.60 -9.50 15.22
C SER A 361 14.93 -9.28 16.57
N GLY A 362 15.11 -8.08 17.13
CA GLY A 362 14.46 -7.69 18.38
C GLY A 362 12.94 -7.64 18.28
N LEU A 363 12.38 -7.49 17.08
CA LEU A 363 10.93 -7.56 16.85
C LEU A 363 10.39 -8.98 17.09
N ILE A 364 11.07 -9.99 16.52
CA ILE A 364 10.67 -11.40 16.67
C ILE A 364 10.81 -11.83 18.12
N GLU A 365 11.93 -11.50 18.76
CA GLU A 365 12.14 -11.86 20.17
C GLU A 365 11.16 -11.14 21.11
N ALA A 366 10.84 -9.86 20.84
CA ALA A 366 9.86 -9.13 21.63
C ALA A 366 8.46 -9.74 21.53
N GLU A 367 8.07 -10.28 20.38
CA GLU A 367 6.82 -11.02 20.21
C GLU A 367 6.76 -12.25 21.12
N GLU A 368 7.83 -13.03 21.19
CA GLU A 368 7.91 -14.22 22.05
C GLU A 368 7.90 -13.85 23.55
N ILE A 369 8.65 -12.82 23.94
CA ILE A 369 8.86 -12.46 25.35
C ILE A 369 7.69 -11.67 25.94
N LEU A 370 7.09 -10.76 25.16
CA LEU A 370 6.11 -9.79 25.65
C LEU A 370 4.66 -10.22 25.43
N SER A 371 4.44 -11.36 24.76
CA SER A 371 3.11 -11.93 24.57
C SER A 371 2.44 -12.20 25.93
N GLY A 372 1.22 -11.68 26.09
CA GLY A 372 0.41 -11.85 27.30
C GLY A 372 0.60 -10.77 28.38
N ILE A 373 1.47 -9.79 28.19
CA ILE A 373 1.59 -8.65 29.12
C ILE A 373 0.41 -7.68 28.91
N PRO A 374 -0.40 -7.40 29.95
CA PRO A 374 -1.49 -6.42 29.83
C PRO A 374 -0.98 -5.03 29.45
N GLY A 375 -1.67 -4.36 28.55
CA GLY A 375 -1.27 -3.05 28.01
C GLY A 375 -0.33 -3.13 26.80
N ILE A 376 0.08 -4.34 26.39
CA ILE A 376 0.81 -4.59 25.14
C ILE A 376 -0.09 -5.35 24.17
N ALA A 377 -0.21 -4.87 22.93
CA ALA A 377 -0.98 -5.53 21.87
C ALA A 377 -0.10 -5.85 20.65
N PHE A 378 -0.38 -6.98 20.01
CA PHE A 378 0.22 -7.39 18.74
C PHE A 378 -0.88 -7.45 17.67
N CYS A 379 -0.71 -6.66 16.62
CA CYS A 379 -1.64 -6.57 15.50
C CYS A 379 -0.92 -7.04 14.22
N TYR A 380 -1.48 -8.08 13.59
CA TYR A 380 -0.91 -8.70 12.42
C TYR A 380 -1.67 -8.29 11.16
N PHE A 381 -0.91 -7.83 10.17
CA PHE A 381 -1.41 -7.51 8.84
C PHE A 381 -1.01 -8.59 7.84
N THR A 382 -1.84 -8.74 6.82
CA THR A 382 -1.66 -9.71 5.75
C THR A 382 -1.53 -9.02 4.39
N GLU A 383 -1.22 -9.77 3.34
CA GLU A 383 -1.20 -9.26 1.96
C GLU A 383 -2.56 -8.68 1.52
N ARG A 384 -3.67 -9.15 2.13
CA ARG A 384 -5.02 -8.64 1.84
C ARG A 384 -5.24 -7.22 2.36
N ASP A 385 -4.44 -6.78 3.32
CA ASP A 385 -4.52 -5.44 3.91
C ASP A 385 -3.70 -4.41 3.11
N VAL A 386 -3.03 -4.82 2.02
CA VAL A 386 -2.15 -3.94 1.22
C VAL A 386 -2.98 -3.00 0.36
N VAL A 387 -3.01 -1.73 0.77
CA VAL A 387 -3.68 -0.66 0.04
C VAL A 387 -2.65 0.03 -0.86
N ARG A 388 -2.55 -0.43 -2.11
CA ARG A 388 -1.68 0.16 -3.14
C ARG A 388 -2.48 0.49 -4.38
N HIS A 389 -1.95 1.40 -5.19
CA HIS A 389 -2.53 1.70 -6.49
C HIS A 389 -2.67 0.40 -7.33
N PRO A 390 -3.81 0.16 -8.01
CA PRO A 390 -4.07 -1.10 -8.72
C PRO A 390 -2.98 -1.47 -9.75
N LEU A 391 -2.40 -0.46 -10.42
CA LEU A 391 -1.27 -0.69 -11.34
C LEU A 391 -0.03 -1.23 -10.62
N VAL A 392 0.28 -0.72 -9.42
CA VAL A 392 1.44 -1.19 -8.63
C VAL A 392 1.21 -2.63 -8.19
N GLN A 393 0.00 -2.99 -7.77
CA GLN A 393 -0.34 -4.38 -7.45
C GLN A 393 -0.15 -5.30 -8.68
N LYS A 394 -0.62 -4.89 -9.87
CA LYS A 394 -0.40 -5.64 -11.11
C LYS A 394 1.08 -5.81 -11.46
N ILE A 395 1.91 -4.79 -11.21
CA ILE A 395 3.36 -4.86 -11.40
C ILE A 395 3.98 -5.88 -10.43
N ILE A 396 3.63 -5.82 -9.14
CA ILE A 396 4.13 -6.76 -8.12
C ILE A 396 3.82 -8.21 -8.54
N LEU A 397 2.56 -8.49 -8.87
CA LEU A 397 2.12 -9.82 -9.31
C LEU A 397 2.87 -10.30 -10.57
N ALA A 398 3.16 -9.41 -11.52
CA ALA A 398 3.90 -9.76 -12.73
C ALA A 398 5.37 -10.15 -12.44
N TYR A 399 6.02 -9.51 -11.48
CA TYR A 399 7.37 -9.86 -11.04
C TYR A 399 7.40 -11.15 -10.22
N GLU A 400 6.45 -11.34 -9.32
CA GLU A 400 6.30 -12.57 -8.53
C GLU A 400 6.03 -13.79 -9.42
N GLY A 401 5.18 -13.63 -10.44
CA GLY A 401 4.89 -14.66 -11.43
C GLY A 401 6.15 -15.15 -12.16
N LYS A 402 7.04 -14.23 -12.58
CA LYS A 402 8.34 -14.59 -13.17
C LYS A 402 9.32 -15.21 -12.16
N GLY A 403 9.28 -14.76 -10.90
CA GLY A 403 10.10 -15.31 -9.82
C GLY A 403 9.76 -16.76 -9.48
N ARG A 404 8.46 -17.11 -9.49
CA ARG A 404 8.00 -18.49 -9.32
C ARG A 404 8.42 -19.40 -10.47
N SER A 405 8.26 -18.97 -11.72
CA SER A 405 8.68 -19.76 -12.90
C SER A 405 10.17 -20.11 -12.89
N ARG A 406 11.04 -19.19 -12.44
CA ARG A 406 12.48 -19.47 -12.31
C ARG A 406 12.82 -20.44 -11.18
N LYS A 407 12.12 -20.39 -10.04
CA LYS A 407 12.35 -21.32 -8.92
C LYS A 407 11.96 -22.76 -9.29
N THR A 408 10.89 -22.94 -10.06
CA THR A 408 10.48 -24.27 -10.55
C THR A 408 11.49 -24.84 -11.56
N GLU A 409 12.00 -24.03 -12.48
CA GLU A 409 13.07 -24.46 -13.42
C GLU A 409 14.42 -24.75 -12.74
N SER A 410 14.68 -24.14 -11.58
CA SER A 410 15.90 -24.38 -10.80
C SER A 410 15.84 -25.72 -10.05
N GLN A 411 14.68 -26.05 -9.47
CA GLN A 411 14.47 -27.30 -8.75
C GLN A 411 14.39 -28.52 -9.68
N GLU A 412 13.88 -28.37 -10.91
CA GLU A 412 13.90 -29.44 -11.91
C GLU A 412 15.31 -29.74 -12.45
N LYS A 413 16.23 -28.77 -12.44
CA LYS A 413 17.63 -28.97 -12.86
C LYS A 413 18.49 -29.65 -11.80
N GLU A 414 18.19 -29.47 -10.52
CA GLU A 414 18.94 -30.13 -9.42
C GLU A 414 18.47 -31.57 -9.15
N GLY A 415 17.23 -31.95 -9.51
CA GLY A 415 16.72 -33.32 -9.36
C GLY A 415 17.17 -34.33 -10.43
N GLY A 416 18.00 -33.92 -11.41
CA GLY A 416 18.31 -34.68 -12.62
C GLY A 416 19.61 -35.49 -12.62
N GLN A 417 20.47 -35.41 -11.59
CA GLN A 417 21.71 -36.21 -11.54
C GLN A 417 21.49 -37.54 -10.80
N LYS A 418 21.12 -38.58 -11.55
CA LYS A 418 21.27 -39.98 -11.11
C LYS A 418 22.76 -40.35 -11.07
N PRO A 419 23.26 -41.02 -10.01
CA PRO A 419 24.60 -41.60 -10.04
C PRO A 419 24.62 -42.82 -10.98
N GLN A 420 25.48 -42.78 -11.99
CA GLN A 420 25.83 -43.95 -12.80
C GLN A 420 26.62 -44.95 -11.94
N GLY A 421 26.25 -46.22 -12.08
CA GLY A 421 26.58 -47.28 -11.14
C GLY A 421 27.99 -47.86 -11.27
N SER A 422 28.36 -48.60 -10.23
CA SER A 422 29.40 -49.63 -10.25
C SER A 422 28.76 -50.95 -9.83
N GLN A 423 28.62 -51.86 -10.81
CA GLN A 423 28.29 -53.27 -10.58
C GLN A 423 29.56 -54.05 -10.22
N GLU A 424 29.46 -54.75 -9.09
CA GLU A 424 29.90 -56.13 -8.80
C GLU A 424 31.25 -56.68 -9.32
N ALA A 425 32.05 -57.23 -8.39
CA ALA A 425 32.41 -58.66 -8.43
C ALA A 425 32.99 -59.17 -7.10
N LYS A 426 32.24 -60.09 -6.48
CA LYS A 426 32.62 -61.37 -5.82
C LYS A 426 34.02 -61.50 -5.19
N GLY A 427 34.01 -61.87 -3.91
CA GLY A 427 35.22 -62.22 -3.15
C GLY A 427 35.79 -63.60 -3.40
N VAL A 428 36.96 -63.84 -2.79
CA VAL A 428 37.53 -65.16 -2.41
C VAL A 428 38.40 -64.94 -1.17
N SER A 429 38.36 -65.94 -0.29
CA SER A 429 39.11 -66.20 0.94
C SER A 429 40.64 -66.27 0.79
N GLU A 430 41.37 -65.98 1.88
CA GLU A 430 42.33 -66.87 2.58
C GLU A 430 43.47 -66.11 3.29
N ALA A 431 43.86 -66.70 4.43
CA ALA A 431 45.06 -66.51 5.27
C ALA A 431 45.13 -65.29 6.20
#